data_AF-A0A9W9JGW6-F1
#
_entry.id   AF-A0A9W9JGW6-F1
#
_cell.length_a   1.000
_cell.length_b   1.000
_cell.length_c   1.000
_cell.angle_alpha   90.00
_cell.angle_beta   90.00
_cell.angle_gamma   90.00
#
_symmetry.space_group_name_H-M   'P 1'
#
loop_
_entity.id
_entity.type
_entity.pdbx_description
1 polymer ?
#
loop_
_entity_poly.entity_id
_entity_poly.type
_entity_poly.pdbx_seq_one_letter_code
_entity_poly.pdbx_strand_id
1 'polypeptide(L)'
;MSVTYFETHARLTTWTDELEFLGYILCELIDEEGLNTTGYRFHQAADLLAIIGILRRQLKKPDGCLTRMMSEDELEVFRRLLKKSKDIRNSMAHHNIRNDDKLNDLENTKERLSDMLQFAIRGAASDRGIYQVSWSPYHHICKTYVEMKGPPIVMVPLNAEPLLSFRDRVLRDHDIDQRRVLDRRQKRKSTEESRRKQEEDYKTALIRKQQRKERDLAIRSNQQSEKLNKIEQRFIKSQELGYARLNQVKVQMREEQEIFYRQRAEILNEGIFHPTVEEKLLFITILLAISSPLWLTVVFIYNIYSRTRGRFRRA
;
A
#
# COMPACT_ATOMS: atom_id res chain seq x y z
N MET A 1 13.21 24.48 38.08
CA MET A 1 12.63 24.47 36.71
C MET A 1 12.03 23.13 36.29
N SER A 2 12.32 22.01 36.97
CA SER A 2 11.73 20.70 36.63
C SER A 2 10.30 20.49 37.17
N VAL A 3 9.99 21.00 38.37
CA VAL A 3 8.70 20.78 39.05
C VAL A 3 7.52 21.36 38.27
N THR A 4 7.65 22.61 37.79
CA THR A 4 6.60 23.27 36.98
C THR A 4 6.36 22.53 35.67
N TYR A 5 7.41 22.08 34.97
CA TYR A 5 7.29 21.34 33.71
C TYR A 5 6.54 20.01 33.87
N PHE A 6 6.83 19.25 34.93
CA PHE A 6 6.11 18.00 35.20
C PHE A 6 4.65 18.25 35.57
N GLU A 7 4.35 19.30 36.32
CA GLU A 7 2.97 19.68 36.67
C GLU A 7 2.18 20.17 35.44
N THR A 8 2.79 20.98 34.55
CA THR A 8 2.18 21.38 33.28
C THR A 8 1.85 20.17 32.43
N HIS A 9 2.82 19.26 32.30
CA HIS A 9 2.68 18.09 31.45
C HIS A 9 1.61 17.14 32.00
N ALA A 10 1.62 16.87 33.31
CA ALA A 10 0.62 16.03 33.97
C ALA A 10 -0.80 16.58 33.79
N ARG A 11 -0.98 17.89 33.97
CA ARG A 11 -2.28 18.55 33.77
C ARG A 11 -2.72 18.55 32.32
N LEU A 12 -1.80 18.78 31.38
CA LEU A 12 -2.12 18.72 29.96
C LEU A 12 -2.60 17.31 29.58
N THR A 13 -1.89 16.27 30.01
CA THR A 13 -2.26 14.88 29.75
C THR A 13 -3.63 14.52 30.33
N THR A 14 -4.00 15.01 31.52
CA THR A 14 -5.34 14.78 32.09
C THR A 14 -6.48 15.29 31.19
N TRP A 15 -6.22 16.35 30.42
CA TRP A 15 -7.23 16.99 29.57
C TRP A 15 -7.22 16.50 28.13
N THR A 16 -6.06 16.17 27.58
CA THR A 16 -5.91 15.84 26.16
C THR A 16 -5.87 14.34 25.88
N ASP A 17 -5.44 13.49 26.81
CA ASP A 17 -5.18 12.08 26.53
C ASP A 17 -6.43 11.30 26.06
N GLU A 18 -7.61 11.63 26.59
CA GLU A 18 -8.88 11.00 26.18
C GLU A 18 -9.23 11.37 24.74
N LEU A 19 -9.09 12.66 24.40
CA LEU A 19 -9.35 13.17 23.05
C LEU A 19 -8.30 12.66 22.06
N GLU A 20 -7.06 12.51 22.49
CA GLU A 20 -5.98 11.94 21.69
C GLU A 20 -6.23 10.45 21.43
N PHE A 21 -6.63 9.70 22.45
CA PHE A 21 -7.02 8.30 22.30
C PHE A 21 -8.20 8.14 21.33
N LEU A 22 -9.30 8.86 21.54
CA LEU A 22 -10.47 8.76 20.65
C LEU A 22 -10.16 9.25 19.23
N GLY A 23 -9.47 10.38 19.12
CA GLY A 23 -9.08 10.95 17.85
C GLY A 23 -8.14 10.03 17.07
N TYR A 24 -7.25 9.32 17.76
CA TYR A 24 -6.43 8.28 17.16
C TYR A 24 -7.28 7.16 16.55
N ILE A 25 -8.18 6.56 17.33
CA ILE A 25 -9.03 5.46 16.86
C ILE A 25 -9.85 5.90 15.63
N LEU A 26 -10.38 7.13 15.65
CA LEU A 26 -11.10 7.66 14.50
C LEU A 26 -10.19 7.81 13.28
N CYS A 27 -8.98 8.36 13.45
CA CYS A 27 -8.02 8.53 12.36
C CYS A 27 -7.63 7.19 11.72
N GLU A 28 -7.40 6.13 12.50
CA GLU A 28 -7.15 4.79 11.96
C GLU A 28 -8.33 4.29 11.12
N LEU A 29 -9.55 4.53 11.57
CA LEU A 29 -10.73 4.07 10.86
C LEU A 29 -10.99 4.85 9.59
N ILE A 30 -10.58 6.11 9.48
CA ILE A 30 -10.88 6.94 8.29
C ILE A 30 -9.69 7.13 7.35
N ASP A 31 -8.46 7.00 7.84
CA ASP A 31 -7.20 7.39 7.17
C ASP A 31 -5.99 6.59 7.71
N GLU A 32 -6.03 5.26 7.55
CA GLU A 32 -4.99 4.30 7.98
C GLU A 32 -3.58 4.64 7.45
N GLU A 33 -3.50 5.18 6.22
CA GLU A 33 -2.23 5.63 5.64
C GLU A 33 -1.83 7.03 6.10
N GLY A 34 -2.78 7.89 6.50
CA GLY A 34 -2.52 9.28 6.87
C GLY A 34 -1.62 9.43 8.09
N LEU A 35 -1.81 8.59 9.11
CA LEU A 35 -0.96 8.58 10.30
C LEU A 35 0.43 7.98 10.02
N ASN A 36 0.49 6.93 9.20
CA ASN A 36 1.74 6.27 8.83
C ASN A 36 2.62 7.15 7.93
N THR A 37 2.02 7.88 6.97
CA THR A 37 2.71 8.82 6.08
C THR A 37 3.25 10.05 6.80
N THR A 38 2.63 10.46 7.91
CA THR A 38 3.14 11.52 8.78
C THR A 38 4.19 11.04 9.80
N GLY A 39 4.59 9.77 9.74
CA GLY A 39 5.66 9.20 10.56
C GLY A 39 5.22 8.70 11.93
N TYR A 40 3.92 8.70 12.23
CA TYR A 40 3.38 8.22 13.50
C TYR A 40 3.16 6.70 13.46
N ARG A 41 4.25 5.91 13.57
CA ARG A 41 4.17 4.44 13.69
C ARG A 41 3.78 4.02 15.11
N PHE A 42 2.72 3.20 15.24
CA PHE A 42 2.17 2.78 16.54
C PHE A 42 1.71 3.95 17.44
N HIS A 43 1.52 5.11 16.80
CA HIS A 43 0.52 6.16 17.03
C HIS A 43 0.47 6.93 18.35
N GLN A 44 1.35 6.63 19.31
CA GLN A 44 1.47 7.39 20.55
C GLN A 44 2.10 8.80 20.40
N ALA A 45 2.54 9.17 19.19
CA ALA A 45 3.15 10.47 18.91
C ALA A 45 2.20 11.48 18.24
N ALA A 46 0.99 11.07 17.86
CA ALA A 46 0.00 11.97 17.28
C ALA A 46 -0.66 12.79 18.39
N ASP A 47 -0.11 13.96 18.66
CA ASP A 47 -0.70 14.89 19.60
C ASP A 47 -2.08 15.40 19.10
N LEU A 48 -2.87 15.99 20.00
CA LEU A 48 -4.20 16.49 19.66
C LEU A 48 -4.20 17.44 18.45
N LEU A 49 -3.11 18.19 18.21
CA LEU A 49 -3.02 19.10 17.07
C LEU A 49 -2.84 18.35 15.76
N ALA A 50 -2.02 17.30 15.73
CA ALA A 50 -1.86 16.44 14.56
C ALA A 50 -3.19 15.77 14.19
N ILE A 51 -3.90 15.23 15.19
CA ILE A 51 -5.23 14.61 15.03
C ILE A 51 -6.23 15.62 14.46
N ILE A 52 -6.34 16.81 15.05
CA ILE A 52 -7.21 17.88 14.54
C ILE A 52 -6.85 18.23 13.08
N GLY A 53 -5.55 18.27 12.76
CA GLY A 53 -5.08 18.51 11.40
C GLY A 53 -5.60 17.49 10.39
N ILE A 54 -5.57 16.20 10.74
CA ILE A 54 -6.06 15.10 9.89
C ILE A 54 -7.59 15.16 9.77
N LEU A 55 -8.31 15.25 10.88
CA LEU A 55 -9.78 15.30 10.90
C LEU A 55 -10.31 16.49 10.10
N ARG A 56 -9.69 17.66 10.20
CA ARG A 56 -10.08 18.85 9.42
C ARG A 56 -9.87 18.68 7.92
N ARG A 57 -8.88 17.90 7.48
CA ARG A 57 -8.72 17.59 6.05
C ARG A 57 -9.81 16.65 5.58
N GLN A 58 -10.17 15.64 6.38
CA GLN A 58 -11.24 14.71 6.05
C GLN A 58 -12.62 15.40 6.01
N LEU A 59 -12.88 16.36 6.90
CA LEU A 59 -14.11 17.16 6.93
C LEU A 59 -14.31 18.12 5.74
N LYS A 60 -13.27 18.35 4.93
CA LYS A 60 -13.36 19.15 3.69
C LYS A 60 -13.71 18.31 2.47
N LYS A 61 -13.68 16.98 2.57
CA LYS A 61 -13.97 16.08 1.45
C LYS A 61 -15.49 15.88 1.36
N PRO A 62 -16.15 16.24 0.24
CA PRO A 62 -17.60 16.11 0.11
C PRO A 62 -18.07 14.65 0.24
N ASP A 63 -17.29 13.69 -0.26
CA ASP A 63 -17.61 12.25 -0.15
C ASP A 63 -16.78 11.52 0.93
N GLY A 64 -16.27 12.27 1.90
CA GLY A 64 -15.44 11.77 2.99
C GLY A 64 -16.17 10.79 3.91
N CYS A 65 -15.41 9.95 4.61
CA CYS A 65 -15.98 8.94 5.53
C CYS A 65 -16.86 9.57 6.61
N LEU A 66 -16.45 10.72 7.17
CA LEU A 66 -17.22 11.47 8.16
C LEU A 66 -18.54 12.02 7.60
N THR A 67 -18.56 12.45 6.34
CA THR A 67 -19.76 12.99 5.68
C THR A 67 -20.84 11.93 5.46
N ARG A 68 -20.47 10.64 5.43
CA ARG A 68 -21.42 9.52 5.38
C ARG A 68 -22.03 9.18 6.73
N MET A 69 -21.40 9.61 7.83
CA MET A 69 -21.75 9.18 9.20
C MET A 69 -22.48 10.24 9.99
N MET A 70 -22.35 11.50 9.58
CA MET A 70 -22.90 12.66 10.25
C MET A 70 -23.72 13.46 9.24
N SER A 71 -24.85 13.99 9.68
CA SER A 71 -25.60 15.02 8.98
C SER A 71 -24.76 16.30 8.85
N GLU A 72 -25.11 17.20 7.92
CA GLU A 72 -24.36 18.45 7.75
C GLU A 72 -24.36 19.32 9.03
N ASP A 73 -25.45 19.30 9.79
CA ASP A 73 -25.54 19.99 11.07
C ASP A 73 -24.55 19.42 12.10
N GLU A 74 -24.45 18.09 12.19
CA GLU A 74 -23.47 17.41 13.04
C GLU A 74 -22.03 17.69 12.59
N LEU A 75 -21.76 17.66 11.27
CA LEU A 75 -20.46 18.01 10.73
C LEU A 75 -20.06 19.45 11.12
N GLU A 76 -21.01 20.38 11.06
CA GLU A 76 -20.76 21.77 11.44
C GLU A 76 -20.53 21.94 12.94
N VAL A 77 -21.26 21.20 13.78
CA VAL A 77 -20.96 21.14 15.22
C VAL A 77 -19.56 20.56 15.46
N PHE A 78 -19.21 19.48 14.77
CA PHE A 78 -17.92 18.81 14.92
C PHE A 78 -16.75 19.70 14.49
N ARG A 79 -16.88 20.41 13.36
CA ARG A 79 -15.90 21.42 12.91
C ARG A 79 -15.69 22.51 13.96
N ARG A 80 -16.76 22.99 14.59
CA ARG A 80 -16.70 23.99 15.66
C ARG A 80 -16.01 23.45 16.91
N LEU A 81 -16.33 22.24 17.35
CA LEU A 81 -15.70 21.60 18.50
C LEU A 81 -14.20 21.33 18.27
N LEU A 82 -13.82 20.83 17.10
CA LEU A 82 -12.41 20.64 16.72
C LEU A 82 -11.63 21.95 16.66
N LYS A 83 -12.28 23.07 16.34
CA LYS A 83 -11.66 24.40 16.41
C LYS A 83 -11.44 24.82 17.86
N LYS A 84 -12.43 24.61 18.73
CA LYS A 84 -12.36 24.93 20.17
C LYS A 84 -11.39 24.04 20.96
N SER A 85 -11.17 22.79 20.55
CA SER A 85 -10.24 21.89 21.28
C SER A 85 -8.78 22.36 21.24
N LYS A 86 -8.40 23.19 20.26
CA LYS A 86 -7.11 23.90 20.27
C LYS A 86 -7.00 24.84 21.49
N ASP A 87 -8.10 25.45 21.92
CA ASP A 87 -8.14 26.34 23.08
C ASP A 87 -7.98 25.57 24.39
N ILE A 88 -8.40 24.30 24.45
CA ILE A 88 -8.14 23.39 25.58
C ILE A 88 -6.62 23.21 25.75
N ARG A 89 -5.92 22.79 24.70
CA ARG A 89 -4.46 22.59 24.74
C ARG A 89 -3.72 23.87 25.13
N ASN A 90 -4.05 24.99 24.47
CA ASN A 90 -3.40 26.27 24.74
C ASN A 90 -3.64 26.75 26.17
N SER A 91 -4.88 26.65 26.67
CA SER A 91 -5.23 27.13 28.00
C SER A 91 -4.58 26.28 29.11
N MET A 92 -4.46 24.96 28.91
CA MET A 92 -3.79 24.06 29.85
C MET A 92 -2.26 24.20 29.81
N ALA A 93 -1.66 24.42 28.63
CA ALA A 93 -0.22 24.60 28.50
C ALA A 93 0.29 25.94 29.06
N HIS A 94 -0.52 27.00 29.04
CA HIS A 94 -0.11 28.35 29.46
C HIS A 94 -0.56 28.75 30.89
N HIS A 95 -1.06 27.80 31.70
CA HIS A 95 -1.36 27.98 33.14
C HIS A 95 -2.26 29.16 33.54
N ASN A 96 -3.08 29.68 32.64
CA ASN A 96 -3.71 31.00 32.84
C ASN A 96 -5.22 30.96 33.13
N ILE A 97 -5.78 29.79 33.47
CA ILE A 97 -7.21 29.68 33.75
C ILE A 97 -7.46 29.95 35.24
N ARG A 98 -7.84 31.19 35.55
CA ARG A 98 -8.32 31.62 36.88
C ARG A 98 -9.86 31.79 36.93
N ASN A 99 -10.55 31.47 35.83
CA ASN A 99 -11.98 31.67 35.69
C ASN A 99 -12.68 30.31 35.56
N ASP A 100 -13.53 30.00 36.54
CA ASP A 100 -14.27 28.74 36.62
C ASP A 100 -15.28 28.57 35.47
N ASP A 101 -15.90 29.66 35.00
CA ASP A 101 -16.81 29.60 33.84
C ASP A 101 -16.07 29.17 32.58
N LYS A 102 -14.83 29.66 32.43
CA LYS A 102 -13.97 29.29 31.30
C LYS A 102 -13.51 27.84 31.40
N LEU A 103 -13.22 27.36 32.61
CA LEU A 103 -12.90 25.95 32.84
C LEU A 103 -14.10 25.06 32.48
N ASN A 104 -15.30 25.46 32.87
CA ASN A 104 -16.54 24.75 32.58
C ASN A 104 -16.86 24.72 31.07
N ASP A 105 -16.66 25.81 30.32
CA ASP A 105 -16.83 25.78 28.86
C ASP A 105 -15.83 24.83 28.18
N LEU A 106 -14.60 24.74 28.69
CA LEU A 106 -13.59 23.81 28.17
C LEU A 106 -13.93 22.35 28.49
N GLU A 107 -14.42 22.05 29.69
CA GLU A 107 -14.87 20.70 30.06
C GLU A 107 -16.08 20.29 29.21
N ASN A 108 -17.09 21.16 29.09
CA ASN A 108 -18.24 20.92 28.21
C ASN A 108 -17.82 20.71 26.75
N THR A 109 -16.82 21.45 26.27
CA THR A 109 -16.27 21.26 24.93
C THR A 109 -15.58 19.90 24.80
N LYS A 110 -14.81 19.48 25.81
CA LYS A 110 -14.13 18.18 25.87
C LYS A 110 -15.15 17.05 25.83
N GLU A 111 -16.15 17.07 26.71
CA GLU A 111 -17.20 16.04 26.78
C GLU A 111 -17.96 15.92 25.46
N ARG A 112 -18.46 17.04 24.93
CA ARG A 112 -19.17 17.03 23.64
C ARG A 112 -18.30 16.54 22.49
N LEU A 113 -17.01 16.91 22.47
CA LEU A 113 -16.10 16.42 21.45
C LEU A 113 -15.84 14.93 21.60
N SER A 114 -15.67 14.43 22.83
CA SER A 114 -15.54 13.00 23.11
C SER A 114 -16.76 12.21 22.65
N ASP A 115 -17.97 12.71 22.88
CA ASP A 115 -19.20 12.07 22.42
C ASP A 115 -19.28 12.00 20.89
N MET A 116 -18.96 13.10 20.22
CA MET A 116 -18.94 13.14 18.74
C MET A 116 -17.87 12.22 18.16
N LEU A 117 -16.70 12.14 18.78
CA LEU A 117 -15.64 11.21 18.37
C LEU A 117 -16.09 9.76 18.54
N GLN A 118 -16.68 9.41 19.69
CA GLN A 118 -17.20 8.06 19.92
C GLN A 118 -18.31 7.68 18.94
N PHE A 119 -19.22 8.62 18.64
CA PHE A 119 -20.24 8.44 17.63
C PHE A 119 -19.62 8.19 16.24
N ALA A 120 -18.67 9.02 15.83
CA ALA A 120 -17.96 8.88 14.56
C ALA A 120 -17.21 7.54 14.46
N ILE A 121 -16.56 7.12 15.55
CA ILE A 121 -15.83 5.85 15.61
C ILE A 121 -16.76 4.67 15.40
N ARG A 122 -17.91 4.64 16.09
CA ARG A 122 -18.90 3.56 15.94
C ARG A 122 -19.46 3.51 14.52
N GLY A 123 -19.78 4.67 13.95
CA GLY A 123 -20.18 4.78 12.54
C GLY A 123 -19.11 4.22 11.61
N ALA A 124 -17.85 4.65 11.79
CA ALA A 124 -16.71 4.25 10.96
C ALA A 124 -16.37 2.78 11.05
N ALA A 125 -16.41 2.23 12.25
CA ALA A 125 -16.23 0.82 12.52
C ALA A 125 -17.31 -0.01 11.81
N SER A 126 -18.58 0.40 11.94
CA SER A 126 -19.72 -0.33 11.37
C SER A 126 -19.72 -0.31 9.84
N ASP A 127 -19.49 0.85 9.21
CA ASP A 127 -19.45 1.00 7.75
C ASP A 127 -18.36 0.14 7.10
N ARG A 128 -17.20 0.02 7.78
CA ARG A 128 -16.05 -0.75 7.27
C ARG A 128 -16.00 -2.20 7.76
N GLY A 129 -16.92 -2.62 8.63
CA GLY A 129 -16.87 -3.96 9.24
C GLY A 129 -15.64 -4.19 10.11
N ILE A 130 -15.09 -3.14 10.73
CA ILE A 130 -13.93 -3.22 11.62
C ILE A 130 -14.41 -3.35 13.06
N TYR A 131 -13.93 -4.37 13.77
CA TYR A 131 -14.36 -4.65 15.14
C TYR A 131 -13.33 -4.27 16.20
N GLN A 132 -12.07 -4.09 15.80
CA GLN A 132 -10.96 -3.80 16.71
C GLN A 132 -9.86 -2.98 16.03
N VAL A 133 -9.18 -2.14 16.80
CA VAL A 133 -8.02 -1.33 16.36
C VAL A 133 -6.86 -1.53 17.35
N SER A 134 -5.63 -1.62 16.86
CA SER A 134 -4.45 -1.71 17.72
C SER A 134 -4.15 -0.37 18.38
N TRP A 135 -3.85 -0.32 19.67
CA TRP A 135 -3.46 0.88 20.39
C TRP A 135 -2.32 0.59 21.37
N SER A 136 -1.47 1.59 21.65
CA SER A 136 -0.37 1.49 22.61
C SER A 136 -0.49 2.57 23.70
N PRO A 137 -0.76 2.23 24.97
CA PRO A 137 -0.74 3.18 26.08
C PRO A 137 0.69 3.70 26.37
N TYR A 138 0.81 4.94 26.88
CA TYR A 138 2.05 5.72 26.93
C TYR A 138 3.23 5.11 27.71
N HIS A 139 4.45 5.44 27.24
CA HIS A 139 5.77 5.01 27.69
C HIS A 139 6.37 5.79 28.90
N HIS A 140 5.68 6.80 29.47
CA HIS A 140 6.25 7.60 30.57
C HIS A 140 6.24 6.84 31.91
N ILE A 141 5.40 5.80 32.00
CA ILE A 141 5.40 4.82 33.08
C ILE A 141 6.39 3.67 32.76
N CYS A 142 6.75 3.46 31.49
CA CYS A 142 7.67 2.40 31.05
C CYS A 142 9.16 2.75 31.08
N LYS A 143 9.58 3.82 31.77
CA LYS A 143 11.03 4.09 31.97
C LYS A 143 11.74 2.99 32.78
N THR A 144 11.01 2.10 33.44
CA THR A 144 11.54 0.91 34.10
C THR A 144 11.69 -0.30 33.18
N TYR A 145 11.19 -0.26 31.95
CA TYR A 145 11.36 -1.32 30.94
C TYR A 145 12.37 -0.93 29.86
N VAL A 146 13.55 -0.53 30.31
CA VAL A 146 14.75 -0.77 29.53
C VAL A 146 15.04 -2.27 29.67
N GLU A 147 14.64 -3.10 28.70
CA GLU A 147 15.59 -4.04 28.07
C GLU A 147 15.03 -5.08 27.07
N MET A 148 13.76 -5.51 27.02
CA MET A 148 13.48 -6.70 26.16
C MET A 148 12.18 -6.85 25.35
N LYS A 149 11.16 -6.01 25.44
CA LYS A 149 9.96 -6.14 24.58
C LYS A 149 9.42 -4.74 24.27
N GLY A 150 9.10 -4.46 23.01
CA GLY A 150 8.61 -3.15 22.56
C GLY A 150 7.35 -2.66 23.29
N PRO A 151 6.80 -1.51 22.91
CA PRO A 151 5.64 -0.93 23.60
C PRO A 151 4.46 -1.92 23.62
N PRO A 152 3.69 -1.99 24.72
CA PRO A 152 2.54 -2.89 24.81
C PRO A 152 1.50 -2.51 23.76
N ILE A 153 1.14 -3.45 22.89
CA ILE A 153 0.06 -3.29 21.91
C ILE A 153 -1.19 -3.96 22.45
N VAL A 154 -2.29 -3.21 22.50
CA VAL A 154 -3.59 -3.62 23.01
C VAL A 154 -4.61 -3.53 21.86
N MET A 155 -5.46 -4.54 21.72
CA MET A 155 -6.56 -4.49 20.75
C MET A 155 -7.77 -3.82 21.41
N VAL A 156 -8.18 -2.66 20.90
CA VAL A 156 -9.32 -1.87 21.36
C VAL A 156 -10.59 -2.42 20.70
N PRO A 157 -11.55 -2.98 21.44
CA PRO A 157 -12.82 -3.42 20.88
C PRO A 157 -13.73 -2.21 20.64
N LEU A 158 -14.21 -2.03 19.40
CA LEU A 158 -14.96 -0.83 19.03
C LEU A 158 -16.44 -0.87 19.43
N ASN A 159 -17.00 -2.08 19.61
CA ASN A 159 -18.43 -2.31 19.85
C ASN A 159 -18.77 -3.02 21.16
N ALA A 160 -17.77 -3.46 21.94
CA ALA A 160 -18.01 -4.26 23.15
C ALA A 160 -18.33 -3.41 24.38
N GLU A 161 -17.74 -2.22 24.48
CA GLU A 161 -17.86 -1.34 25.64
C GLU A 161 -17.54 0.12 25.30
N PRO A 162 -17.85 1.09 26.19
CA PRO A 162 -17.44 2.48 26.01
C PRO A 162 -15.91 2.62 25.94
N LEU A 163 -15.41 3.30 24.91
CA LEU A 163 -13.98 3.36 24.61
C LEU A 163 -13.15 3.99 25.73
N LEU A 164 -13.69 5.03 26.38
CA LEU A 164 -13.01 5.67 27.52
C LEU A 164 -12.93 4.73 28.74
N SER A 165 -13.98 3.95 28.99
CA SER A 165 -13.98 2.95 30.06
C SER A 165 -12.94 1.84 29.81
N PHE A 166 -12.84 1.38 28.55
CA PHE A 166 -11.80 0.45 28.12
C PHE A 166 -10.40 1.02 28.38
N ARG A 167 -10.15 2.25 27.91
CA ARG A 167 -8.88 2.95 28.11
C ARG A 167 -8.50 3.00 29.59
N ASP A 168 -9.42 3.43 30.45
CA ASP A 168 -9.13 3.58 31.88
C ASP A 168 -8.86 2.24 32.57
N ARG A 169 -9.53 1.15 32.15
CA ARG A 169 -9.22 -0.20 32.62
C ARG A 169 -7.81 -0.61 32.21
N VAL A 170 -7.47 -0.47 30.93
CA VAL A 170 -6.13 -0.84 30.42
C VAL A 170 -5.02 -0.06 31.12
N LEU A 171 -5.22 1.24 31.35
CA LEU A 171 -4.26 2.07 32.07
C LEU A 171 -4.12 1.65 33.54
N ARG A 172 -5.22 1.35 34.23
CA ARG A 172 -5.19 0.86 35.63
C ARG A 172 -4.51 -0.50 35.76
N ASP A 173 -4.82 -1.44 34.86
CA ASP A 173 -4.23 -2.78 34.88
C ASP A 173 -2.71 -2.69 34.67
N HIS A 174 -2.26 -1.81 33.78
CA HIS A 174 -0.85 -1.53 33.57
C HIS A 174 -0.17 -0.95 34.82
N ASP A 175 -0.80 0.01 35.50
CA ASP A 175 -0.27 0.59 36.75
C ASP A 175 -0.17 -0.45 37.89
N ILE A 176 -1.13 -1.38 37.97
CA ILE A 176 -1.11 -2.47 38.95
C ILE A 176 0.07 -3.42 38.68
N ASP A 177 0.29 -3.78 37.42
CA ASP A 177 1.41 -4.64 37.03
C ASP A 177 2.75 -3.97 37.31
N GLN A 178 2.85 -2.66 37.10
CA GLN A 178 4.03 -1.88 37.48
C GLN A 178 4.27 -1.85 38.99
N ARG A 179 3.22 -1.59 39.79
CA ARG A 179 3.35 -1.60 41.25
C ARG A 179 3.75 -2.97 41.78
N ARG A 180 3.23 -4.06 41.21
CA ARG A 180 3.66 -5.43 41.57
C ARG A 180 5.13 -5.71 41.24
N VAL A 181 5.67 -5.09 40.20
CA VAL A 181 7.11 -5.18 39.88
C VAL A 181 7.95 -4.39 40.88
N LEU A 182 7.49 -3.21 41.29
CA LEU A 182 8.15 -2.35 42.29
C LEU A 182 8.06 -2.92 43.71
N ASP A 183 6.94 -3.56 44.07
CA ASP A 183 6.67 -4.19 45.38
C ASP A 183 7.23 -5.62 45.48
N ARG A 184 8.20 -6.00 44.64
CA ARG A 184 8.95 -7.24 44.84
C ARG A 184 9.67 -7.18 46.20
N ARG A 185 9.06 -7.86 47.18
CA ARG A 185 9.51 -8.12 48.56
C ARG A 185 10.97 -7.76 48.81
N GLN A 186 11.18 -6.93 49.83
CA GLN A 186 12.48 -6.70 50.46
C GLN A 186 13.22 -8.05 50.62
N LYS A 187 14.33 -8.22 49.88
CA LYS A 187 15.14 -9.43 49.90
C LYS A 187 15.54 -9.72 51.36
N ARG A 188 14.95 -10.74 51.97
CA ARG A 188 15.57 -11.40 53.13
C ARG A 188 16.98 -11.80 52.69
N LYS A 189 18.00 -11.46 53.50
CA LYS A 189 19.39 -11.82 53.23
C LYS A 189 19.45 -13.33 52.93
N SER A 190 19.74 -13.68 51.67
CA SER A 190 19.87 -15.05 51.22
C SER A 190 21.11 -15.66 51.89
N THR A 191 20.95 -16.82 52.52
CA THR A 191 22.07 -17.66 52.95
C THR A 191 22.97 -17.97 51.75
N GLU A 192 24.29 -18.12 51.95
CA GLU A 192 25.29 -18.32 50.88
C GLU A 192 24.94 -19.49 49.95
N GLU A 193 24.38 -20.56 50.51
CA GLU A 193 23.90 -21.74 49.80
C GLU A 193 22.74 -21.43 48.82
N SER A 194 21.86 -20.49 49.21
CA SER A 194 20.75 -20.05 48.35
C SER A 194 21.23 -19.15 47.20
N ARG A 195 22.32 -18.38 47.39
CA ARG A 195 22.95 -17.60 46.31
C ARG A 195 23.57 -18.50 45.26
N ARG A 196 24.30 -19.54 45.67
CA ARG A 196 24.90 -20.52 44.76
C ARG A 196 23.84 -21.25 43.92
N LYS A 197 22.76 -21.70 44.57
CA LYS A 197 21.64 -22.34 43.87
C LYS A 197 20.97 -21.40 42.86
N GLN A 198 20.73 -20.14 43.22
CA GLN A 198 20.19 -19.15 42.27
C GLN A 198 21.13 -18.88 41.09
N GLU A 199 22.44 -18.87 41.31
CA GLU A 199 23.42 -18.68 40.24
C GLU A 199 23.45 -19.88 39.29
N GLU A 200 23.39 -21.10 39.82
CA GLU A 200 23.29 -22.33 39.03
C GLU A 200 21.98 -22.41 38.24
N ASP A 201 20.86 -22.07 38.87
CA ASP A 201 19.55 -22.01 38.21
C ASP A 201 19.55 -20.95 37.09
N TYR A 202 20.18 -19.80 37.33
CA TYR A 202 20.32 -18.74 36.34
C TYR A 202 21.19 -19.18 35.15
N LYS A 203 22.36 -19.78 35.41
CA LYS A 203 23.24 -20.33 34.37
C LYS A 203 22.53 -21.40 33.55
N THR A 204 21.81 -22.30 34.22
CA THR A 204 21.01 -23.36 33.57
C THR A 204 19.88 -22.77 32.71
N ALA A 205 19.18 -21.74 33.21
CA ALA A 205 18.15 -21.05 32.45
C ALA A 205 18.72 -20.32 31.21
N LEU A 206 19.91 -19.74 31.33
CA LEU A 206 20.61 -19.09 30.23
C LEU A 206 20.97 -20.09 29.12
N ILE A 207 21.52 -21.24 29.50
CA ILE A 207 21.83 -22.34 28.57
C ILE A 207 20.56 -22.84 27.87
N ARG A 208 19.47 -23.08 28.63
CA ARG A 208 18.18 -23.49 28.05
C ARG A 208 17.62 -22.45 27.08
N LYS A 209 17.77 -21.16 27.37
CA LYS A 209 17.35 -20.07 26.48
C LYS A 209 18.16 -20.06 25.19
N GLN A 210 19.46 -20.28 25.27
CA GLN A 210 20.34 -20.34 24.10
C GLN A 210 20.04 -21.57 23.23
N GLN A 211 19.87 -22.75 23.83
CA GLN A 211 19.47 -23.96 23.11
C GLN A 211 18.10 -23.82 22.43
N ARG A 212 17.13 -23.13 23.06
CA ARG A 212 15.84 -22.82 22.41
C ARG A 212 16.03 -21.94 21.18
N LYS A 213 16.85 -20.89 21.27
CA LYS A 213 17.17 -20.04 20.11
C LYS A 213 17.81 -20.83 18.97
N GLU A 214 18.76 -21.70 19.27
CA GLU A 214 19.44 -22.55 18.27
C GLU A 214 18.45 -23.51 17.60
N ARG A 215 17.56 -24.16 18.37
CA ARG A 215 16.49 -25.00 17.81
C ARG A 215 15.53 -24.22 16.94
N ASP A 216 15.09 -23.04 17.38
CA ASP A 216 14.17 -22.20 16.60
C ASP A 216 14.82 -21.75 15.29
N LEU A 217 16.12 -21.42 15.31
CA LEU A 217 16.88 -21.07 14.10
C LEU A 217 16.99 -22.28 13.16
N ALA A 218 17.29 -23.48 13.67
CA ALA A 218 17.36 -24.69 12.86
C ALA A 218 16.00 -25.04 12.24
N ILE A 219 14.90 -24.93 13.00
CA ILE A 219 13.54 -25.17 12.50
C ILE A 219 13.20 -24.17 11.38
N ARG A 220 13.47 -22.87 11.58
CA ARG A 220 13.22 -21.86 10.54
C ARG A 220 14.05 -22.10 9.28
N SER A 221 15.32 -22.46 9.44
CA SER A 221 16.21 -22.77 8.31
C SER A 221 15.68 -23.98 7.52
N ASN A 222 15.26 -25.05 8.20
CA ASN A 222 14.65 -26.22 7.57
C ASN A 222 13.32 -25.89 6.86
N GLN A 223 12.47 -25.05 7.47
CA GLN A 223 11.24 -24.61 6.81
C GLN A 223 11.51 -23.75 5.57
N GLN A 224 12.56 -22.93 5.59
CA GLN A 224 12.98 -22.14 4.44
C GLN A 224 13.52 -23.02 3.32
N SER A 225 14.36 -24.02 3.62
CA SER A 225 14.88 -24.94 2.61
C SER A 225 13.76 -25.79 1.99
N GLU A 226 12.79 -26.25 2.77
CA GLU A 226 11.63 -26.98 2.25
C GLU A 226 10.77 -26.10 1.31
N LYS A 227 10.56 -24.84 1.68
CA LYS A 227 9.85 -23.87 0.82
C LYS A 227 10.60 -23.61 -0.48
N LEU A 228 11.92 -23.43 -0.42
CA LEU A 228 12.75 -23.25 -1.61
C LEU A 228 12.68 -24.45 -2.54
N ASN A 229 12.81 -25.66 -2.00
CA ASN A 229 12.70 -26.90 -2.79
C ASN A 229 11.32 -27.01 -3.46
N LYS A 230 10.23 -26.66 -2.77
CA LYS A 230 8.89 -26.62 -3.39
C LYS A 230 8.78 -25.61 -4.54
N ILE A 231 9.42 -24.45 -4.42
CA ILE A 231 9.43 -23.44 -5.49
C ILE A 231 10.25 -23.94 -6.68
N GLU A 232 11.42 -24.52 -6.42
CA GLU A 232 12.29 -25.09 -7.45
C GLU A 232 11.60 -26.21 -8.22
N GLN A 233 10.94 -27.14 -7.52
CA GLN A 233 10.14 -28.20 -8.17
C GLN A 233 9.01 -27.64 -9.04
N ARG A 234 8.31 -26.59 -8.58
CA ARG A 234 7.28 -25.93 -9.39
C ARG A 234 7.86 -25.26 -10.63
N PHE A 235 9.02 -24.62 -10.49
CA PHE A 235 9.71 -23.99 -11.60
C PHE A 235 10.14 -25.00 -12.65
N ILE A 236 10.79 -26.11 -12.23
CA ILE A 236 11.18 -27.20 -13.13
C ILE A 236 9.96 -27.75 -13.87
N LYS A 237 8.89 -28.07 -13.15
CA LYS A 237 7.64 -28.58 -13.75
C LYS A 237 7.02 -27.59 -14.74
N SER A 238 7.06 -26.29 -14.43
CA SER A 238 6.58 -25.24 -15.33
C SER A 238 7.42 -25.17 -16.61
N GLN A 239 8.74 -25.28 -16.49
CA GLN A 239 9.63 -25.34 -17.66
C GLN A 239 9.35 -26.57 -18.52
N GLU A 240 9.21 -27.76 -17.93
CA GLU A 240 8.88 -28.99 -18.66
C GLU A 240 7.56 -28.86 -19.44
N LEU A 241 6.52 -28.29 -18.81
CA LEU A 241 5.25 -28.01 -19.49
C LEU A 241 5.42 -26.98 -20.62
N GLY A 242 6.24 -25.95 -20.43
CA GLY A 242 6.59 -24.98 -21.46
C GLY A 242 7.25 -25.63 -22.67
N TYR A 243 8.26 -26.49 -22.44
CA TYR A 243 8.92 -27.24 -23.49
C TYR A 243 7.97 -28.20 -24.22
N ALA A 244 7.07 -28.87 -23.49
CA ALA A 244 6.06 -29.74 -24.09
C ALA A 244 5.13 -28.96 -25.04
N ARG A 245 4.67 -27.77 -24.64
CA ARG A 245 3.85 -26.90 -25.50
C ARG A 245 4.61 -26.42 -26.73
N LEU A 246 5.86 -25.99 -26.57
CA LEU A 246 6.71 -25.58 -27.71
C LEU A 246 6.93 -26.73 -28.69
N ASN A 247 7.11 -27.95 -28.19
CA ASN A 247 7.24 -29.12 -29.04
C ASN A 247 5.94 -29.41 -29.82
N GLN A 248 4.76 -29.24 -29.21
CA GLN A 248 3.48 -29.37 -29.92
C GLN A 248 3.36 -28.33 -31.04
N VAL A 249 3.65 -27.06 -30.77
CA VAL A 249 3.62 -25.99 -31.79
C VAL A 249 4.61 -26.29 -32.92
N LYS A 250 5.80 -26.77 -32.60
CA LYS A 250 6.82 -27.15 -33.60
C LYS A 250 6.33 -28.27 -34.53
N VAL A 251 5.57 -29.24 -34.00
CA VAL A 251 4.96 -30.30 -34.82
C VAL A 251 3.88 -29.72 -35.74
N GLN A 252 2.98 -28.90 -35.20
CA GLN A 252 1.93 -28.24 -36.00
C GLN A 252 2.50 -27.39 -37.14
N MET A 253 3.54 -26.60 -36.87
CA MET A 253 4.22 -25.80 -37.90
C MET A 253 4.82 -26.65 -39.02
N ARG A 254 5.33 -27.85 -38.69
CA ARG A 254 5.86 -28.78 -39.70
C ARG A 254 4.73 -29.33 -40.58
N GLU A 255 3.61 -29.71 -39.98
CA GLU A 255 2.43 -30.18 -40.72
C GLU A 255 1.87 -29.10 -41.65
N GLU A 256 1.77 -27.85 -41.17
CA GLU A 256 1.35 -26.71 -41.98
C GLU A 256 2.32 -26.44 -43.14
N GLN A 257 3.63 -26.53 -42.91
CA GLN A 257 4.63 -26.42 -43.99
C GLN A 257 4.44 -27.50 -45.04
N GLU A 258 4.24 -28.76 -44.65
CA GLU A 258 3.99 -29.85 -45.60
C GLU A 258 2.74 -29.61 -46.45
N ILE A 259 1.64 -29.13 -45.83
CA ILE A 259 0.41 -28.77 -46.54
C ILE A 259 0.68 -27.65 -47.54
N PHE A 260 1.39 -26.59 -47.12
CA PHE A 260 1.74 -25.47 -48.00
C PHE A 260 2.55 -25.93 -49.21
N TYR A 261 3.55 -26.79 -49.02
CA TYR A 261 4.35 -27.31 -50.13
C TYR A 261 3.55 -28.18 -51.09
N ARG A 262 2.60 -28.99 -50.59
CA ARG A 262 1.68 -29.78 -51.44
C ARG A 262 0.78 -28.87 -52.28
N GLN A 263 0.10 -27.91 -51.65
CA GLN A 263 -0.77 -26.95 -52.36
C GLN A 263 0.00 -26.16 -53.42
N ARG A 264 1.22 -25.72 -53.10
CA ARG A 264 2.08 -25.03 -54.06
C ARG A 264 2.45 -25.92 -55.25
N ALA A 265 2.73 -27.20 -55.02
CA ALA A 265 3.04 -28.13 -56.10
C ALA A 265 1.82 -28.39 -57.00
N GLU A 266 0.62 -28.48 -56.44
CA GLU A 266 -0.64 -28.59 -57.20
C GLU A 266 -0.87 -27.37 -58.09
N ILE A 267 -0.78 -26.15 -57.54
CA ILE A 267 -0.94 -24.90 -58.31
C ILE A 267 0.10 -24.79 -59.43
N LEU A 268 1.36 -25.18 -59.17
CA LEU A 268 2.40 -25.14 -60.19
C LEU A 268 2.17 -26.16 -61.31
N ASN A 269 1.58 -27.32 -61.01
CA ASN A 269 1.20 -28.31 -62.02
C ASN A 269 -0.05 -27.89 -62.81
N GLU A 270 -0.99 -27.17 -62.19
CA GLU A 270 -2.17 -26.61 -62.88
C GLU A 270 -1.84 -25.36 -63.71
N GLY A 271 -0.79 -24.61 -63.34
CA GLY A 271 -0.42 -23.32 -63.95
C GLY A 271 0.40 -23.38 -65.23
N ILE A 272 0.79 -24.56 -65.75
CA ILE A 272 1.48 -24.67 -67.04
C ILE A 272 0.42 -24.75 -68.15
N PHE A 273 -0.25 -23.62 -68.40
CA PHE A 273 -0.99 -23.42 -69.64
C PHE A 273 0.03 -23.31 -70.79
N HIS A 274 0.02 -24.27 -71.72
CA HIS A 274 0.73 -24.15 -72.99
C HIS A 274 -0.11 -23.28 -73.94
N PRO A 275 0.20 -21.98 -74.16
CA PRO A 275 -0.64 -21.13 -74.99
C PRO A 275 -0.64 -21.61 -76.45
N THR A 276 -1.83 -21.73 -77.01
CA THR A 276 -2.07 -22.21 -78.38
C THR A 276 -1.61 -21.18 -79.42
N VAL A 277 -1.38 -21.65 -80.64
CA VAL A 277 -0.73 -20.89 -81.74
C VAL A 277 -1.43 -19.57 -82.07
N GLU A 278 -2.75 -19.49 -81.86
CA GLU A 278 -3.58 -18.33 -82.19
C GLU A 278 -3.30 -17.13 -81.28
N GLU A 279 -2.99 -17.34 -79.99
CA GLU A 279 -2.70 -16.25 -79.04
C GLU A 279 -1.35 -15.59 -79.33
N LYS A 280 -0.39 -16.36 -79.87
CA LYS A 280 0.91 -15.83 -80.30
C LYS A 280 0.78 -14.90 -81.51
N LEU A 281 -0.09 -15.23 -82.46
CA LEU A 281 -0.38 -14.38 -83.61
C LEU A 281 -0.99 -13.05 -83.17
N LEU A 282 -1.92 -13.09 -82.22
CA LEU A 282 -2.61 -11.91 -81.70
C LEU A 282 -1.62 -10.94 -81.03
N PHE A 283 -0.67 -11.45 -80.25
CA PHE A 283 0.39 -10.65 -79.61
C PHE A 283 1.33 -9.99 -80.63
N ILE A 284 1.69 -10.70 -81.71
CA ILE A 284 2.53 -10.16 -82.79
C ILE A 284 1.82 -9.02 -83.53
N THR A 285 0.52 -9.16 -83.82
CA THR A 285 -0.27 -8.09 -84.44
C THR A 285 -0.35 -6.82 -83.60
N ILE A 286 -0.49 -6.95 -82.26
CA ILE A 286 -0.51 -5.79 -81.36
C ILE A 286 0.83 -5.05 -81.39
N LEU A 287 1.96 -5.76 -81.38
CA LEU A 287 3.29 -5.15 -81.47
C LEU A 287 3.50 -4.40 -82.80
N LEU A 288 3.03 -4.96 -83.91
CA LEU A 288 3.09 -4.29 -85.22
C LEU A 288 2.23 -3.03 -85.26
N ALA A 289 1.02 -3.07 -84.70
CA ALA A 289 0.13 -1.91 -84.64
C ALA A 289 0.73 -0.75 -83.83
N ILE A 290 1.40 -1.05 -82.70
CA ILE A 290 2.03 -0.03 -81.85
C ILE A 290 3.28 0.57 -82.49
N SER A 291 4.05 -0.22 -83.23
CA SER A 291 5.30 0.27 -83.85
C SER A 291 5.08 1.07 -85.14
N SER A 292 4.00 0.81 -85.89
CA SER A 292 3.69 1.46 -87.18
C SER A 292 3.71 3.02 -87.15
N PRO A 293 3.09 3.70 -86.16
CA PRO A 293 3.11 5.16 -86.07
C PRO A 293 4.52 5.76 -85.90
N LEU A 294 5.43 5.03 -85.24
CA LEU A 294 6.81 5.48 -85.04
C LEU A 294 7.61 5.44 -86.35
N TRP A 295 7.42 4.41 -87.17
CA TRP A 295 8.05 4.34 -88.49
C TRP A 295 7.54 5.44 -89.43
N LEU A 296 6.24 5.72 -89.41
CA LEU A 296 5.63 6.77 -90.23
C LEU A 296 6.11 8.17 -89.84
N THR A 297 6.27 8.46 -88.55
CA THR A 297 6.80 9.75 -88.08
C THR A 297 8.27 9.94 -88.46
N VAL A 298 9.10 8.90 -88.37
CA VAL A 298 10.50 8.94 -88.83
C VAL A 298 10.59 9.20 -90.33
N VAL A 299 9.78 8.52 -91.14
CA VAL A 299 9.73 8.77 -92.60
C VAL A 299 9.28 10.19 -92.91
N PHE A 300 8.31 10.73 -92.17
CA PHE A 300 7.82 12.10 -92.35
C PHE A 300 8.90 13.15 -92.01
N ILE A 301 9.59 12.98 -90.88
CA ILE A 301 10.71 13.85 -90.48
C ILE A 301 11.84 13.78 -91.51
N TYR A 302 12.20 12.58 -91.98
CA TYR A 302 13.21 12.38 -93.01
C TYR A 302 12.86 13.12 -94.31
N ASN A 303 11.59 13.05 -94.74
CA ASN A 303 11.12 13.76 -95.93
C ASN A 303 11.16 15.28 -95.79
N ILE A 304 10.85 15.82 -94.61
CA ILE A 304 10.97 17.27 -94.36
C ILE A 304 12.43 17.69 -94.38
N TYR A 305 13.31 16.94 -93.71
CA TYR A 305 14.74 17.23 -93.64
C TYR A 305 15.43 17.15 -95.00
N SER A 306 15.13 16.15 -95.82
CA SER A 306 15.70 16.02 -97.17
C SER A 306 15.27 17.19 -98.07
N ARG A 307 14.01 17.64 -97.93
CA ARG A 307 13.44 18.74 -98.72
C ARG A 307 13.98 20.12 -98.31
N THR A 308 14.27 20.35 -97.02
CA THR A 308 14.93 21.58 -96.54
C THR A 308 16.42 21.60 -96.89
N ARG A 309 17.13 20.47 -96.78
CA ARG A 309 18.53 20.35 -97.20
C ARG A 309 18.72 20.59 -98.71
N GLY A 310 17.74 20.19 -99.54
CA GLY A 310 17.73 20.47 -100.98
C GLY A 310 17.57 21.96 -101.33
N ARG A 311 16.87 22.75 -100.49
CA ARG A 311 16.71 24.20 -100.70
C ARG A 311 17.93 25.01 -100.27
N PHE A 312 18.65 24.57 -99.23
CA PHE A 312 19.91 25.21 -98.79
C PHE A 312 21.13 24.91 -99.68
N ARG A 313 21.01 23.99 -100.65
CA ARG A 313 22.08 23.72 -101.65
C ARG A 313 21.91 24.50 -102.97
N ARG A 314 20.87 25.33 -103.12
CA ARG A 314 20.64 26.17 -104.31
C ARG A 314 20.59 27.68 -103.99
N ALA A 315 21.05 28.08 -102.81
CA ALA A 315 21.20 29.48 -102.42
C ALA A 315 22.68 29.88 -102.43
#